data_AF-A0A378F5E9-F1
#
_entry.id   AF-A0A378F5E9-F1
#
_cell.length_a   1.000
_cell.length_b   1.000
_cell.length_c   1.000
_cell.angle_alpha   90.00
_cell.angle_beta   90.00
_cell.angle_gamma   90.00
#
_symmetry.space_group_name_H-M   'P 1'
#
loop_
_entity.id
_entity.type
_entity.pdbx_description
1 polymer ?
#
loop_
_entity_poly.entity_id
_entity_poly.type
_entity_poly.pdbx_seq_one_letter_code
_entity_poly.pdbx_strand_id
1 'polypeptide(L)'
;MTACTDESIQYVSAMTPADFHERIAFKFVDGGDGNMTAMEMLNHMLFHGAYHRGAVGWMIGECGGVPPKEVLTVFPARPSFLTERNHSPSITRRISRSSA
;
A
#
# COMPACT_ATOMS: atom_id res chain seq x y z
N MET A 1 7.22 -17.19 -0.99
CA MET A 1 6.33 -16.01 -0.83
C MET A 1 5.49 -15.75 -2.07
N THR A 2 6.00 -15.94 -3.29
CA THR A 2 5.22 -15.75 -4.54
C THR A 2 3.99 -16.64 -4.66
N ALA A 3 4.10 -17.93 -4.29
CA ALA A 3 2.97 -18.87 -4.38
C ALA A 3 1.69 -18.39 -3.66
N CYS A 4 1.80 -17.88 -2.42
CA CYS A 4 0.65 -17.35 -1.68
C CYS A 4 0.05 -16.11 -2.37
N THR A 5 0.90 -15.22 -2.90
CA THR A 5 0.43 -14.06 -3.67
C THR A 5 -0.28 -14.49 -4.96
N ASP A 6 0.27 -15.45 -5.69
CA ASP A 6 -0.30 -15.93 -6.95
C ASP A 6 -1.64 -16.62 -6.73
N GLU A 7 -1.75 -17.47 -5.69
CA GLU A 7 -3.00 -18.09 -5.26
C GLU A 7 -4.04 -17.05 -4.86
N SER A 8 -3.64 -16.00 -4.14
CA SER A 8 -4.54 -14.89 -3.75
C SER A 8 -5.07 -14.14 -4.98
N ILE A 9 -4.20 -13.87 -5.96
CA ILE A 9 -4.58 -13.20 -7.20
C ILE A 9 -5.55 -14.07 -7.99
N GLN A 10 -5.26 -15.37 -8.13
CA GLN A 10 -6.15 -16.31 -8.82
C GLN A 10 -7.52 -16.37 -8.16
N TYR A 11 -7.56 -16.47 -6.84
CA TYR A 11 -8.80 -16.50 -6.07
C TYR A 11 -9.65 -15.24 -6.29
N VAL A 12 -9.06 -14.06 -6.06
CA VAL A 12 -9.77 -12.78 -6.21
C VAL A 12 -10.19 -12.54 -7.66
N SER A 13 -9.39 -12.97 -8.63
CA SER A 13 -9.72 -12.83 -10.06
C SER A 13 -10.89 -13.69 -10.52
N ALA A 14 -11.19 -14.78 -9.79
CA ALA A 14 -12.32 -15.66 -10.06
C ALA A 14 -13.63 -15.19 -9.38
N MET A 15 -13.57 -14.19 -8.49
CA MET A 15 -14.74 -13.71 -7.75
C MET A 15 -15.69 -12.89 -8.63
N THR A 16 -16.99 -13.09 -8.41
CA THR A 16 -18.07 -12.26 -8.93
C THR A 16 -18.31 -11.04 -8.04
N PRO A 17 -19.02 -10.00 -8.53
CA PRO A 17 -19.41 -8.86 -7.70
C PRO A 17 -20.15 -9.22 -6.41
N ALA A 18 -20.95 -10.30 -6.41
CA ALA A 18 -21.71 -10.74 -5.24
C ALA A 18 -20.79 -11.33 -4.16
N ASP A 19 -19.74 -12.06 -4.56
CA ASP A 19 -18.81 -12.72 -3.64
C ASP A 19 -18.07 -11.69 -2.78
N PHE A 20 -17.83 -10.48 -3.29
CA PHE A 20 -17.21 -9.40 -2.52
C PHE A 20 -18.05 -8.93 -1.33
N HIS A 21 -19.36 -9.19 -1.34
CA HIS A 21 -20.28 -8.86 -0.24
C HIS A 21 -20.47 -10.00 0.76
N GLU A 22 -19.93 -11.19 0.50
CA GLU A 22 -20.01 -12.32 1.41
C GLU A 22 -19.29 -12.02 2.73
N ARG A 23 -19.95 -12.32 3.86
CA ARG A 23 -19.39 -12.12 5.20
C ARG A 23 -18.58 -13.32 5.65
N ILE A 24 -17.34 -13.07 6.01
CA ILE A 24 -16.36 -14.02 6.52
C ILE A 24 -16.25 -13.81 8.03
N ALA A 25 -16.68 -14.81 8.80
CA ALA A 25 -16.45 -14.86 10.24
C ALA A 25 -15.09 -15.52 10.52
N PHE A 26 -14.30 -14.95 11.42
CA PHE A 26 -12.97 -15.44 11.76
C PHE A 26 -12.62 -15.13 13.22
N LYS A 27 -11.53 -15.72 13.71
CA LYS A 27 -10.94 -15.40 15.01
C LYS A 27 -9.60 -14.71 14.80
N PHE A 28 -9.39 -13.60 15.49
CA PHE A 28 -8.08 -12.99 15.60
C PHE A 28 -7.14 -13.89 16.41
N VAL A 29 -5.83 -13.72 16.17
CA VAL A 29 -4.79 -14.50 16.86
C VAL A 29 -4.76 -14.26 18.37
N ASP A 30 -5.30 -13.13 18.83
CA ASP A 30 -5.48 -12.78 20.25
C ASP A 30 -6.80 -13.31 20.83
N GLY A 31 -7.58 -14.06 20.05
CA GLY A 31 -8.84 -14.67 20.45
C GLY A 31 -10.08 -13.83 20.18
N GLY A 32 -9.93 -12.59 19.70
CA GLY A 32 -11.06 -11.70 19.35
C GLY A 32 -11.94 -12.26 18.22
N ASP A 33 -13.22 -11.92 18.24
CA ASP A 33 -14.14 -12.22 17.14
C ASP A 33 -14.01 -11.20 16.01
N GLY A 34 -13.87 -11.69 14.79
CA GLY A 34 -13.81 -10.91 13.57
C GLY A 34 -14.95 -11.27 12.62
N ASN A 35 -15.50 -10.26 11.96
CA ASN A 35 -16.46 -10.47 10.90
C ASN A 35 -16.35 -9.34 9.87
N MET A 36 -15.96 -9.69 8.65
CA MET A 36 -15.76 -8.74 7.54
C MET A 36 -16.34 -9.32 6.27
N THR A 37 -16.86 -8.47 5.39
CA THR A 37 -17.08 -8.86 3.99
C THR A 37 -15.74 -9.21 3.32
N ALA A 38 -15.77 -9.99 2.24
CA ALA A 38 -14.57 -10.28 1.48
C ALA A 38 -13.87 -8.99 0.98
N MET A 39 -14.63 -7.96 0.56
CA MET A 39 -14.07 -6.65 0.20
C MET A 39 -13.41 -5.94 1.39
N GLU A 40 -14.04 -5.96 2.58
CA GLU A 40 -13.45 -5.40 3.80
C GLU A 40 -12.15 -6.13 4.18
N MET A 41 -12.10 -7.46 4.03
CA MET A 41 -10.89 -8.25 4.27
C MET A 41 -9.76 -7.87 3.31
N LEU A 42 -10.04 -7.73 2.01
CA LEU A 42 -9.04 -7.34 1.00
C LEU A 42 -8.50 -5.93 1.28
N ASN A 43 -9.38 -4.98 1.60
CA ASN A 43 -8.98 -3.63 1.99
C ASN A 43 -8.15 -3.63 3.29
N HIS A 44 -8.53 -4.44 4.27
CA HIS A 44 -7.75 -4.61 5.50
C HIS A 44 -6.33 -5.09 5.19
N MET A 45 -6.18 -6.15 4.37
CA MET A 45 -4.86 -6.65 3.96
C MET A 45 -4.03 -5.59 3.24
N LEU A 46 -4.64 -4.84 2.31
CA LEU A 46 -3.98 -3.77 1.56
C LEU A 46 -3.45 -2.67 2.50
N PHE A 47 -4.30 -2.13 3.38
CA PHE A 47 -3.91 -1.06 4.28
C PHE A 47 -2.93 -1.51 5.36
N HIS A 48 -3.12 -2.72 5.90
CA HIS A 48 -2.20 -3.30 6.86
C HIS A 48 -0.81 -3.52 6.25
N GLY A 49 -0.74 -4.03 5.02
CA GLY A 49 0.51 -4.18 4.28
C GLY A 49 1.21 -2.84 4.00
N ALA A 50 0.46 -1.82 3.58
CA ALA A 50 0.99 -0.47 3.37
C ALA A 50 1.52 0.16 4.67
N TYR A 51 0.82 -0.02 5.79
CA TYR A 51 1.24 0.46 7.11
C TYR A 51 2.60 -0.14 7.52
N HIS A 52 2.74 -1.47 7.49
CA HIS A 52 3.98 -2.14 7.87
C HIS A 52 5.13 -1.79 6.93
N ARG A 53 4.84 -1.68 5.63
CA ARG A 53 5.84 -1.28 4.64
C ARG A 53 6.33 0.14 4.88
N GLY A 54 5.44 1.07 5.24
CA GLY A 54 5.81 2.42 5.65
C GLY A 54 6.69 2.43 6.91
N ALA A 55 6.35 1.64 7.92
CA ALA A 55 7.15 1.49 9.14
C ALA A 55 8.57 0.94 8.84
N VAL A 56 8.67 -0.06 7.97
CA VAL A 56 9.96 -0.60 7.49
C VAL A 56 10.74 0.43 6.69
N GLY A 57 10.08 1.18 5.80
CA GLY A 57 10.70 2.28 5.07
C GLY A 57 11.31 3.31 6.02
N TRP A 58 10.59 3.72 7.05
CA TRP A 58 11.13 4.62 8.06
C TRP A 58 12.39 4.04 8.75
N MET A 59 12.35 2.78 9.19
CA MET A 59 13.51 2.11 9.80
C MET A 59 14.72 2.04 8.86
N ILE A 60 14.53 1.79 7.55
CA ILE A 60 15.61 1.81 6.56
C ILE A 60 16.28 3.19 6.53
N GLY A 61 15.49 4.27 6.58
CA GLY A 61 15.99 5.64 6.63
C GLY A 61 16.83 5.91 7.88
N GLU A 62 16.38 5.45 9.05
CA GLU A 62 17.12 5.58 10.32
C GLU A 62 18.47 4.84 10.30
N CYS A 63 18.57 3.74 9.54
CA CYS A 63 19.82 3.01 9.33
C CYS A 63 20.72 3.61 8.22
N GLY A 64 20.39 4.78 7.67
CA GLY A 64 21.15 5.44 6.61
C GLY A 64 20.92 4.88 5.20
N GLY A 65 19.92 4.01 5.02
CA GLY A 65 19.51 3.49 3.72
C GLY A 65 18.55 4.43 2.98
N VAL A 66 18.27 4.12 1.71
CA VAL A 66 17.26 4.84 0.92
C VAL A 66 15.94 4.07 1.02
N PRO A 67 14.89 4.63 1.65
CA PRO A 67 13.61 3.94 1.77
C PRO A 67 12.90 3.83 0.41
N PRO A 68 12.17 2.72 0.18
CA PRO A 68 11.30 2.62 -0.99
C PRO A 68 10.21 3.70 -0.96
N LYS A 69 9.83 4.19 -2.14
CA LYS A 69 8.78 5.21 -2.26
C LYS A 69 7.40 4.57 -2.11
N GLU A 70 6.69 4.95 -1.05
CA GLU A 70 5.31 4.52 -0.79
C GLU A 70 4.30 5.52 -1.36
N VAL A 71 4.17 5.54 -2.69
CA VAL A 71 3.18 6.40 -3.37
C VAL A 71 2.35 5.58 -4.38
N LEU A 72 1.03 5.57 -4.17
CA LEU A 72 0.07 4.87 -5.06
C LEU A 72 0.16 5.34 -6.51
N THR A 73 0.59 6.59 -6.73
CA THR A 73 0.74 7.20 -8.07
C THR A 73 1.94 6.68 -8.86
N VAL A 74 2.76 5.80 -8.29
CA VAL A 74 3.93 5.20 -8.96
C VAL A 74 3.69 3.74 -9.36
N PHE A 75 2.52 3.16 -9.05
CA PHE A 75 2.15 1.79 -9.44
C PHE A 75 1.08 1.81 -10.56
N PRO A 76 1.30 1.28 -11.79
CA PRO A 76 2.51 0.74 -12.41
C PRO A 76 3.11 1.76 -13.38
N ALA A 77 4.01 2.63 -12.90
CA ALA A 77 4.79 3.43 -13.83
C ALA A 77 5.85 2.52 -14.48
N ARG A 78 5.80 2.34 -15.80
CA ARG A 78 6.84 1.62 -16.57
C ARG A 78 8.23 2.09 -16.14
N PRO A 79 9.28 1.24 -16.22
CA PRO A 79 10.65 1.60 -15.84
C PRO A 79 11.14 2.94 -16.42
N SER A 80 10.64 3.33 -17.60
CA SER A 80 10.94 4.60 -18.28
C SER A 80 10.44 5.86 -17.55
N PHE A 81 9.49 5.75 -16.61
CA PHE A 81 8.92 6.91 -15.91
C PHE A 81 9.72 7.30 -14.66
N LEU A 82 10.61 6.44 -14.18
CA LEU A 82 11.44 6.70 -13.00
C LEU A 82 12.79 7.35 -13.37
N THR A 83 13.29 7.13 -14.59
CA THR A 83 14.57 7.71 -15.04
C THR A 83 14.47 9.22 -15.27
N GLU A 84 13.31 9.72 -15.71
CA GLU A 84 13.09 11.15 -16.02
C GLU A 84 12.92 12.05 -14.77
N ARG A 85 12.60 11.48 -13.60
CA ARG A 85 12.41 12.27 -12.35
C ARG A 85 13.61 12.28 -11.43
N ASN A 86 14.75 11.71 -11.83
CA ASN A 86 16.00 11.85 -11.09
C ASN A 86 16.73 13.18 -11.40
N HIS A 87 16.17 14.04 -12.26
CA HIS A 87 16.68 15.40 -12.53
C HIS A 87 15.56 16.44 -12.45
N SER A 88 15.14 16.83 -11.25
CA SER A 88 14.61 18.19 -11.05
C SER A 88 14.63 18.65 -9.60
N PRO A 89 14.84 19.96 -9.36
CA PRO A 89 15.36 20.49 -8.12
C PRO A 89 14.27 20.67 -7.05
N SER A 90 14.72 20.71 -5.80
CA SER A 90 14.02 21.16 -4.60
C SER A 90 12.78 22.04 -4.87
N ILE A 91 11.58 21.49 -4.71
CA ILE A 91 10.36 22.28 -4.54
C ILE A 91 10.35 22.76 -3.08
N THR A 92 11.06 23.85 -2.83
CA THR A 92 10.85 24.68 -1.63
C THR A 92 9.87 25.77 -2.03
N ARG A 93 8.58 25.56 -1.79
CA ARG A 93 7.55 26.58 -2.03
C ARG A 93 7.68 27.68 -0.97
N ARG A 94 8.48 28.71 -1.27
CA ARG A 94 8.60 29.93 -0.46
C ARG A 94 7.27 30.69 -0.55
N ILE A 95 6.47 30.66 0.50
CA ILE A 95 5.30 31.53 0.65
C ILE A 95 5.83 32.93 0.96
N SER A 96 5.84 33.83 -0.03
CA SER A 96 6.07 35.25 0.20
C SER A 96 4.81 35.85 0.83
N ARG A 97 4.90 36.28 2.09
CA ARG A 97 3.94 37.21 2.68
C ARG A 97 4.20 38.58 2.04
N SER A 98 3.20 39.14 1.37
CA SER A 98 3.17 40.55 0.97
C SER A 98 2.63 41.36 2.15
N SER A 99 3.48 42.21 2.72
CA SER A 99 3.07 43.29 3.60
C SER A 99 2.69 44.51 2.75
N ALA A 100 1.44 44.95 2.89
CA ALA A 100 0.99 46.31 2.64
C ALA A 100 0.15 46.72 3.84
#